data_AF-A0A2U8X974-F1
#
_entry.id   AF-A0A2U8X974-F1
#
_cell.length_a   1.000
_cell.length_b   1.000
_cell.length_c   1.000
_cell.angle_alpha   90.00
_cell.angle_beta   90.00
_cell.angle_gamma   90.00
#
_symmetry.space_group_name_H-M   'P 1'
#
loop_
_entity.id
_entity.type
_entity.pdbx_description
1 polymer ?
#
loop_
_entity_poly.entity_id
_entity_poly.type
_entity_poly.pdbx_seq_one_letter_code
_entity_poly.pdbx_strand_id
1 'polypeptide(L)'
;MIVAGTVLFALPRLDLALAGLAATGLLYRLAGISGPLVLAQLRPLAWILAVLVLVQLALDGWLAGLLVAVRLASLVLLAGLVTLTTRSADLIEALQRGLGWLRPLGVDPAKAGLAIALTLRFIPVLAAITAEVREAQRARGLERSLVALTVPVVVRMLKMSDDIAAAIDARSYDPDQAGR
;
A
#
# COMPACT_ATOMS: atom_id res chain seq x y z
N MET A 1 4.63 8.79 9.94
CA MET A 1 5.28 9.09 8.65
C MET A 1 5.10 10.56 8.24
N ILE A 2 3.87 11.10 8.18
CA ILE A 2 3.62 12.50 7.76
C ILE A 2 4.36 13.51 8.66
N VAL A 3 4.19 13.44 9.98
CA VAL A 3 4.87 14.35 10.93
C VAL A 3 6.40 14.24 10.85
N ALA A 4 6.93 13.02 10.76
CA ALA A 4 8.37 12.79 10.61
C ALA A 4 8.92 13.34 9.29
N GLY A 5 8.17 13.17 8.18
CA GLY A 5 8.51 13.75 6.88
C GLY A 5 8.48 15.28 6.90
N THR A 6 7.46 15.88 7.52
CA THR A 6 7.33 17.33 7.67
C THR A 6 8.46 17.92 8.51
N VAL A 7 8.82 17.30 9.64
CA VAL A 7 9.92 17.75 10.52
C VAL A 7 11.26 17.64 9.82
N LEU A 8 11.49 16.56 9.06
CA LEU A 8 12.71 16.38 8.28
C LEU A 8 12.81 17.38 7.12
N PHE A 9 11.69 17.92 6.61
CA PHE A 9 11.66 18.87 5.47
C PHE A 9 11.71 20.32 5.89
N ALA A 10 11.15 20.66 7.05
CA ALA A 10 11.09 22.02 7.54
C ALA A 10 12.45 22.56 8.05
N LEU A 11 13.45 21.71 8.31
CA LEU A 11 14.73 22.12 8.89
C LEU A 11 15.92 21.58 8.08
N PRO A 12 16.65 22.43 7.31
CA PRO A 12 17.82 22.03 6.53
C PRO A 12 19.06 21.88 7.45
N ARG A 13 19.01 20.92 8.38
CA ARG A 13 20.13 20.58 9.28
C ARG A 13 20.55 19.13 9.10
N LEU A 14 21.83 18.91 8.77
CA LEU A 14 22.45 17.60 8.56
C LEU A 14 22.29 16.69 9.79
N ASP A 15 22.34 17.26 10.99
CA ASP A 15 22.25 16.54 12.27
C ASP A 15 20.88 15.87 12.45
N LEU A 16 19.80 16.51 12.00
CA LEU A 16 18.45 15.96 12.07
C LEU A 16 18.24 14.84 11.04
N ALA A 17 18.88 14.94 9.88
CA ALA A 17 18.85 13.90 8.86
C ALA A 17 19.57 12.63 9.32
N LEU A 18 20.75 12.78 9.92
CA LEU A 18 21.50 11.67 10.52
C LEU A 18 20.77 11.07 11.72
N ALA A 19 20.19 11.89 12.59
CA ALA A 19 19.38 11.41 13.72
C ALA A 19 18.14 10.64 13.23
N GLY A 20 17.48 11.09 12.17
CA GLY A 20 16.35 10.39 11.55
C GLY A 20 16.73 9.02 10.97
N LEU A 21 17.86 8.95 10.27
CA LEU A 21 18.38 7.69 9.73
C LEU A 21 18.82 6.72 10.85
N ALA A 22 19.48 7.23 11.90
CA ALA A 22 19.85 6.45 13.07
C ALA A 22 18.63 5.94 13.85
N ALA A 23 17.61 6.77 14.05
CA ALA A 23 16.36 6.37 14.67
C ALA A 23 15.62 5.31 13.86
N THR A 24 15.59 5.46 12.53
CA THR A 24 14.97 4.46 11.63
C THR A 24 15.74 3.14 11.66
N GLY A 25 17.08 3.18 11.68
CA GLY A 25 17.92 2.01 11.86
C GLY A 25 17.71 1.33 13.22
N LEU A 26 17.57 2.11 14.29
CA LEU A 26 17.27 1.60 15.64
C LEU A 26 15.89 0.92 15.68
N LEU A 27 14.88 1.49 15.03
CA LEU A 27 13.56 0.90 14.89
C LEU A 27 13.59 -0.41 14.11
N TYR A 28 14.39 -0.51 13.05
CA TYR A 28 14.62 -1.78 12.33
C TYR A 28 15.27 -2.84 13.23
N ARG A 29 16.22 -2.45 14.09
CA ARG A 29 16.85 -3.35 15.05
C ARG A 29 15.88 -3.80 16.16
N LEU A 30 15.07 -2.89 16.69
CA LEU A 30 14.03 -3.19 17.68
C LEU A 30 12.92 -4.08 17.10
N ALA A 31 12.59 -3.92 15.82
CA ALA A 31 11.60 -4.75 15.12
C ALA A 31 12.12 -6.15 14.73
N GLY A 32 13.39 -6.48 15.00
CA GLY A 32 13.96 -7.82 14.72
C GLY A 32 14.06 -8.16 13.23
N ILE A 33 14.01 -7.16 12.35
CA ILE A 33 14.00 -7.36 10.90
C ILE A 33 15.43 -7.60 10.41
N SER A 34 15.62 -8.66 9.62
CA SER A 34 16.93 -9.07 9.13
C SER A 34 17.55 -8.01 8.20
N GLY A 35 18.82 -7.66 8.46
CA GLY A 35 19.62 -6.76 7.63
C GLY A 35 19.63 -7.04 6.12
N PRO A 36 19.55 -8.29 5.62
CA PRO A 36 19.41 -8.54 4.17
C PRO A 36 18.14 -7.95 3.55
N LEU A 37 17.05 -7.82 4.30
CA LEU A 37 15.79 -7.23 3.79
C LEU A 37 15.94 -5.71 3.59
N VAL A 38 16.67 -5.05 4.48
CA VAL A 38 17.06 -3.63 4.36
C VAL A 38 17.91 -3.41 3.10
N LEU A 39 18.89 -4.29 2.87
CA LEU A 39 19.76 -4.21 1.70
C LEU A 39 19.00 -4.49 0.39
N ALA A 40 18.06 -5.42 0.40
CA ALA A 40 17.20 -5.71 -0.76
C ALA A 40 16.32 -4.52 -1.14
N GLN A 41 15.82 -3.77 -0.16
CA GLN A 41 14.99 -2.59 -0.38
C GLN A 41 15.80 -1.38 -0.85
N LEU A 42 17.03 -1.22 -0.33
CA LEU A 42 17.95 -0.18 -0.77
C LEU A 42 18.57 -0.46 -2.15
N ARG A 43 18.66 -1.72 -2.60
CA ARG A 43 19.33 -2.08 -3.86
C ARG A 43 18.72 -1.41 -5.11
N PRO A 44 17.39 -1.46 -5.37
CA PRO A 44 16.80 -0.72 -6.47
C PRO A 44 16.83 0.80 -6.26
N LEU A 45 16.76 1.26 -5.01
CA LEU A 45 16.83 2.68 -4.67
C LEU A 45 18.25 3.25 -4.83
N ALA A 46 19.29 2.44 -4.63
CA ALA A 46 20.68 2.85 -4.69
C ALA A 46 21.05 3.38 -6.08
N TRP A 47 20.46 2.83 -7.13
CA TRP A 47 20.61 3.36 -8.49
C TRP A 47 20.03 4.78 -8.61
N ILE A 48 18.82 4.99 -8.10
CA ILE A 48 18.16 6.31 -8.09
C ILE A 48 18.95 7.31 -7.24
N LEU A 49 19.38 6.89 -6.05
CA LEU A 49 20.21 7.69 -5.15
C LEU A 49 21.53 8.07 -5.79
N ALA A 50 22.21 7.14 -6.48
CA ALA A 50 23.48 7.40 -7.14
C ALA A 50 23.33 8.49 -8.22
N VAL A 51 22.30 8.40 -9.07
CA VAL A 51 22.01 9.43 -10.07
C VAL A 51 21.74 10.78 -9.41
N LEU A 52 20.91 10.78 -8.36
CA LEU A 52 20.50 12.01 -7.69
C LEU A 52 21.66 12.70 -6.95
N VAL A 53 22.53 11.92 -6.29
CA VAL A 53 23.74 12.42 -5.63
C VAL A 53 24.72 12.96 -6.65
N LEU A 54 24.89 12.29 -7.80
CA LEU A 54 25.78 12.75 -8.86
C LEU A 54 25.33 14.08 -9.46
N VAL A 55 24.02 14.25 -9.66
CA VAL A 55 23.44 15.53 -10.11
C VAL A 55 23.60 16.62 -9.06
N GLN A 56 23.30 16.35 -7.78
CA GLN A 56 23.48 17.34 -6.71
C GLN A 56 24.93 17.70 -6.47
N LEU A 57 25.85 16.75 -6.63
CA LEU A 57 27.28 17.01 -6.54
C LEU A 57 27.74 17.98 -7.63
N ALA A 58 27.18 17.88 -8.83
CA ALA A 58 27.49 18.77 -9.94
C ALA A 58 26.88 20.17 -9.81
N LEU A 59 25.73 20.32 -9.12
CA LEU A 59 24.97 21.57 -9.06
C LEU A 59 25.19 22.37 -7.77
N ASP A 60 25.06 21.72 -6.60
CA ASP A 60 25.04 22.37 -5.27
C ASP A 60 26.24 21.96 -4.39
N GLY A 61 27.01 20.96 -4.81
CA GLY A 61 28.18 20.45 -4.09
C GLY A 61 27.89 19.30 -3.13
N TRP A 62 28.96 18.82 -2.48
CA TRP A 62 28.98 17.55 -1.74
C TRP A 62 27.99 17.47 -0.56
N LEU A 63 27.83 18.57 0.19
CA LEU A 63 26.95 18.62 1.36
C LEU A 63 25.47 18.47 0.99
N ALA A 64 25.05 19.05 -0.15
CA ALA A 64 23.67 18.96 -0.62
C ALA A 64 23.34 17.54 -1.11
N GLY A 65 24.26 16.91 -1.84
CA GLY A 65 24.11 15.51 -2.28
C GLY A 65 23.97 14.55 -1.11
N LEU A 66 24.82 14.69 -0.08
CA LEU A 66 24.76 13.87 1.12
C LEU A 66 23.44 14.03 1.89
N LEU A 67 22.97 15.28 2.04
CA LEU A 67 21.73 15.58 2.76
C LEU A 67 20.51 14.94 2.08
N VAL A 68 20.43 15.03 0.75
CA VAL A 68 19.33 14.40 -0.02
C VAL A 68 19.41 12.87 0.06
N ALA A 69 20.60 12.29 -0.02
CA ALA A 69 20.77 10.85 0.06
C ALA A 69 20.30 10.26 1.38
N VAL A 70 20.75 10.84 2.50
CA VAL A 70 20.37 10.41 3.87
C VAL A 70 18.87 10.56 4.07
N ARG A 71 18.29 11.66 3.60
CA ARG A 71 16.86 11.93 3.71
C ARG A 71 16.02 10.89 2.97
N LEU A 72 16.33 10.63 1.71
CA LEU A 72 15.59 9.65 0.91
C LEU A 72 15.76 8.23 1.48
N ALA A 73 16.97 7.86 1.89
CA ALA A 73 17.21 6.57 2.55
C ALA A 73 16.36 6.43 3.83
N SER A 74 16.31 7.46 4.68
CA SER A 74 15.48 7.43 5.90
C SER A 74 13.99 7.31 5.61
N LEU A 75 13.46 8.03 4.63
CA LEU A 75 12.04 7.98 4.27
C LEU A 75 11.64 6.63 3.69
N VAL A 76 12.47 6.05 2.82
CA VAL A 76 12.19 4.75 2.20
C VAL A 76 12.27 3.64 3.24
N LEU A 77 13.28 3.67 4.11
CA LEU A 77 13.35 2.71 5.21
C LEU A 77 12.16 2.85 6.15
N LEU A 78 11.77 4.07 6.52
CA LEU A 78 10.60 4.28 7.38
C LEU A 78 9.31 3.79 6.71
N ALA A 79 9.13 4.03 5.41
CA ALA A 79 8.00 3.53 4.65
C ALA A 79 7.99 2.00 4.60
N GLY A 80 9.14 1.39 4.29
CA GLY A 80 9.32 -0.05 4.27
C GLY A 80 9.06 -0.70 5.63
N LEU A 81 9.49 -0.06 6.72
CA LEU A 81 9.21 -0.51 8.08
C LEU A 81 7.71 -0.52 8.35
N VAL A 82 7.00 0.54 7.98
CA VAL A 82 5.53 0.60 8.12
C VAL A 82 4.88 -0.50 7.27
N THR A 83 5.31 -0.69 6.02
CA THR A 83 4.78 -1.75 5.15
C THR A 83 5.02 -3.15 5.72
N LEU A 84 6.18 -3.40 6.35
CA LEU A 84 6.54 -4.71 6.89
C LEU A 84 5.94 -4.98 8.28
N THR A 85 5.73 -3.94 9.08
CA THR A 85 5.19 -4.08 10.45
C THR A 85 3.66 -3.99 10.48
N THR A 86 3.02 -3.47 9.44
CA THR A 86 1.56 -3.40 9.34
C THR A 86 1.01 -4.63 8.64
N ARG A 87 0.12 -5.37 9.32
CA ARG A 87 -0.60 -6.48 8.67
C ARG A 87 -1.59 -5.90 7.65
N SER A 88 -1.73 -6.57 6.51
CA SER A 88 -2.63 -6.12 5.43
C SER A 88 -4.07 -5.89 5.91
N ALA A 89 -4.56 -6.70 6.86
CA ALA A 89 -5.89 -6.56 7.45
C ALA A 89 -6.04 -5.26 8.26
N ASP A 90 -5.04 -4.91 9.08
CA ASP A 90 -5.06 -3.71 9.91
C ASP A 90 -4.95 -2.44 9.06
N LEU A 91 -4.19 -2.49 7.96
CA LEU A 91 -4.09 -1.40 6.99
C LEU A 91 -5.43 -1.14 6.30
N ILE A 92 -6.12 -2.22 5.93
CA ILE A 92 -7.45 -2.19 5.32
C ILE A 92 -8.47 -1.57 6.29
N GLU A 93 -8.42 -1.92 7.57
CA GLU A 93 -9.31 -1.37 8.59
C GLU A 93 -9.01 0.11 8.90
N ALA A 94 -7.73 0.50 8.97
CA ALA A 94 -7.33 1.90 9.13
C ALA A 94 -7.78 2.77 7.94
N LEU A 95 -7.71 2.22 6.71
CA LEU A 95 -8.22 2.88 5.52
C LEU A 95 -9.74 3.07 5.59
N GLN A 96 -10.50 2.06 6.03
CA GLN A 96 -11.95 2.19 6.24
C GLN A 96 -12.29 3.32 7.22
N ARG A 97 -11.58 3.42 8.34
CA ARG A 97 -11.79 4.48 9.34
C ARG A 97 -11.44 5.87 8.78
N GLY A 98 -10.41 5.98 7.95
CA GLY A 98 -10.02 7.24 7.30
C GLY A 98 -11.05 7.75 6.28
N LEU A 99 -11.76 6.85 5.60
CA LEU A 99 -12.77 7.23 4.61
C LEU A 99 -14.04 7.85 5.21
N GLY A 100 -14.21 7.81 6.54
CA GLY A 100 -15.27 8.57 7.23
C GLY A 100 -15.19 10.09 7.01
N TRP A 101 -14.03 10.60 6.57
CA TRP A 101 -13.85 12.02 6.25
C TRP A 101 -14.50 12.44 4.91
N LEU A 102 -14.86 11.51 4.03
CA LEU A 102 -15.56 11.81 2.75
C LEU A 102 -17.06 12.11 2.90
N ARG A 103 -17.58 12.13 4.14
CA ARG A 103 -18.98 12.47 4.46
C ARG A 103 -19.54 13.77 3.86
N PRO A 104 -18.78 14.87 3.66
CA PRO A 104 -19.37 16.12 3.16
C PRO A 104 -19.64 16.15 1.64
N LEU A 105 -19.38 15.08 0.89
CA LEU A 105 -19.51 15.04 -0.58
C LEU A 105 -20.91 14.61 -1.10
N GLY A 106 -21.92 14.52 -0.24
CA GLY A 106 -23.30 14.18 -0.66
C GLY A 106 -23.52 12.70 -0.99
N VAL A 107 -22.58 11.83 -0.63
CA VAL A 107 -22.70 10.37 -0.75
C VAL A 107 -23.36 9.80 0.51
N ASP A 108 -24.33 8.91 0.34
CA ASP A 108 -24.93 8.18 1.46
C ASP A 108 -23.84 7.35 2.19
N PRO A 109 -23.49 7.73 3.43
CA PRO A 109 -22.37 7.11 4.15
C PRO A 109 -22.64 5.64 4.48
N ALA A 110 -23.91 5.21 4.56
CA ALA A 110 -24.27 3.82 4.83
C ALA A 110 -24.01 2.94 3.60
N LYS A 111 -24.49 3.37 2.42
CA LYS A 111 -24.25 2.66 1.14
C LYS A 111 -22.77 2.62 0.79
N ALA A 112 -22.07 3.75 0.93
CA ALA A 112 -20.63 3.82 0.65
C ALA A 112 -19.82 2.95 1.62
N GLY A 113 -20.13 3.00 2.91
CA GLY A 113 -19.50 2.17 3.94
C GLY A 113 -19.66 0.68 3.64
N LEU A 114 -20.88 0.26 3.27
CA LEU A 114 -21.16 -1.12 2.87
C LEU A 114 -20.35 -1.55 1.65
N ALA A 115 -20.33 -0.73 0.59
CA ALA A 115 -19.60 -1.03 -0.64
C ALA A 115 -18.09 -1.18 -0.39
N ILE A 116 -17.50 -0.29 0.41
CA ILE A 116 -16.07 -0.34 0.78
C ILE A 116 -15.77 -1.58 1.63
N ALA A 117 -16.61 -1.89 2.62
CA ALA A 117 -16.43 -3.06 3.46
C ALA A 117 -16.48 -4.37 2.65
N LEU A 118 -17.45 -4.48 1.74
CA LEU A 118 -17.57 -5.60 0.80
C LEU A 118 -16.34 -5.69 -0.11
N THR A 119 -15.94 -4.58 -0.73
CA THR A 119 -14.77 -4.53 -1.63
C THR A 119 -13.53 -5.06 -0.92
N LEU A 120 -13.25 -4.56 0.28
CA LEU A 120 -12.06 -4.94 1.04
C LEU A 120 -12.09 -6.41 1.47
N ARG A 121 -13.27 -6.95 1.78
CA ARG A 121 -13.47 -8.39 2.02
C ARG A 121 -13.30 -9.22 0.75
N PHE A 122 -13.65 -8.70 -0.43
CA PHE A 122 -13.51 -9.43 -1.69
C PHE A 122 -12.10 -9.44 -2.25
N ILE A 123 -11.25 -8.45 -1.97
CA ILE A 123 -9.84 -8.45 -2.39
C ILE A 123 -9.14 -9.81 -2.14
N PRO A 124 -9.15 -10.40 -0.93
CA PRO A 124 -8.52 -11.70 -0.70
C PRO A 124 -9.21 -12.85 -1.44
N VAL A 125 -10.54 -12.81 -1.57
CA VAL A 125 -11.31 -13.84 -2.30
C VAL A 125 -10.97 -13.81 -3.80
N LEU A 126 -10.88 -12.62 -4.39
CA LEU A 126 -10.51 -12.43 -5.79
C LEU A 126 -9.07 -12.85 -6.05
N ALA A 127 -8.15 -12.62 -5.11
CA ALA A 127 -6.78 -13.10 -5.20
C ALA A 127 -6.72 -14.63 -5.23
N ALA A 128 -7.49 -15.31 -4.37
CA ALA A 128 -7.59 -16.77 -4.36
C ALA A 128 -8.19 -17.32 -5.66
N ILE A 129 -9.31 -16.76 -6.13
CA ILE A 129 -9.94 -17.13 -7.41
C ILE A 129 -8.96 -16.99 -8.57
N THR A 130 -8.23 -15.88 -8.62
CA THR A 130 -7.25 -15.62 -9.68
C THR A 130 -6.09 -16.62 -9.63
N ALA A 131 -5.63 -17.00 -8.43
CA ALA A 131 -4.60 -18.02 -8.26
C ALA A 131 -5.09 -19.40 -8.72
N GLU A 132 -6.31 -19.80 -8.36
CA GLU A 132 -6.94 -21.06 -8.82
C GLU A 132 -7.06 -21.11 -10.35
N VAL A 133 -7.57 -20.03 -10.97
CA VAL A 133 -7.70 -19.94 -12.42
C VAL A 133 -6.32 -19.99 -13.08
N ARG A 134 -5.32 -19.30 -12.52
CA ARG A 134 -3.95 -19.32 -13.03
C ARG A 134 -3.37 -20.73 -13.01
N GLU A 135 -3.57 -21.48 -11.92
CA GLU A 135 -3.07 -22.85 -11.81
C GLU A 135 -3.75 -23.78 -12.81
N ALA A 136 -5.08 -23.66 -12.98
CA ALA A 136 -5.82 -24.42 -13.97
C ALA A 136 -5.38 -24.12 -15.41
N GLN A 137 -5.11 -22.86 -15.75
CA GLN A 137 -4.61 -22.49 -17.08
C GLN A 137 -3.15 -22.87 -17.29
N ARG A 138 -2.34 -22.86 -16.22
CA ARG A 138 -0.96 -23.38 -16.26
C ARG A 138 -0.95 -24.88 -16.60
N ALA A 139 -1.82 -25.68 -16.00
CA ALA A 139 -1.97 -27.10 -16.35
C ALA A 139 -2.38 -27.34 -17.82
N ARG A 140 -3.05 -26.35 -18.44
CA ARG A 140 -3.44 -26.36 -19.86
C ARG A 140 -2.38 -25.77 -20.80
N GLY A 141 -1.23 -25.33 -20.28
CA GLY A 141 -0.19 -24.66 -21.05
C GLY A 141 -0.54 -23.24 -21.50
N LEU A 142 -1.59 -22.63 -20.94
CA LEU A 142 -2.13 -21.33 -21.34
C LEU A 142 -1.77 -20.19 -20.37
N GLU A 143 -0.77 -20.36 -19.50
CA GLU A 143 -0.40 -19.38 -18.46
C GLU A 143 -0.04 -17.98 -18.98
N ARG A 144 0.38 -17.88 -20.25
CA ARG A 144 0.74 -16.61 -20.90
C ARG A 144 -0.40 -15.94 -21.65
N SER A 145 -1.52 -16.63 -21.84
CA SER A 145 -2.68 -16.08 -22.54
C SER A 145 -3.50 -15.24 -21.58
N LEU A 146 -3.44 -13.91 -21.73
CA LEU A 146 -4.23 -12.98 -20.93
C LEU A 146 -5.72 -13.27 -21.05
N VAL A 147 -6.20 -13.57 -22.26
CA VAL A 147 -7.61 -13.89 -22.51
C VAL A 147 -8.04 -15.15 -21.75
N ALA A 148 -7.21 -16.21 -21.77
CA ALA A 148 -7.51 -17.47 -21.09
C ALA A 148 -7.56 -17.33 -19.56
N LEU A 149 -6.88 -16.34 -18.99
CA LEU A 149 -6.91 -16.03 -17.55
C LEU A 149 -8.05 -15.07 -17.21
N THR A 150 -8.20 -13.98 -17.96
CA THR A 150 -9.14 -12.90 -17.64
C THR A 150 -10.59 -13.33 -17.81
N VAL A 151 -10.92 -14.03 -18.89
CA VAL A 151 -12.32 -14.41 -19.17
C VAL A 151 -12.92 -15.26 -18.03
N PRO A 152 -12.29 -16.36 -17.56
CA PRO A 152 -12.83 -17.14 -16.46
C PRO A 152 -12.91 -16.36 -15.14
N VAL A 153 -11.94 -15.49 -14.86
CA VAL A 153 -11.94 -14.66 -13.65
C VAL A 153 -13.11 -13.68 -13.68
N VAL A 154 -13.33 -12.98 -14.80
CA VAL A 154 -14.43 -12.02 -14.95
C VAL A 154 -15.79 -12.71 -14.84
N VAL A 155 -15.97 -13.88 -15.48
CA VAL A 155 -17.23 -14.63 -15.37
C VAL A 155 -17.51 -15.04 -13.91
N ARG A 156 -16.49 -15.49 -13.18
CA ARG A 156 -16.65 -15.86 -11.77
C ARG A 156 -16.92 -14.64 -10.87
N MET A 157 -16.35 -13.49 -11.20
CA MET A 157 -16.63 -12.22 -10.53
C MET A 157 -18.08 -11.76 -10.75
N LEU A 158 -18.57 -11.81 -11.99
CA LEU A 158 -19.95 -11.45 -12.32
C LEU A 158 -20.94 -12.35 -11.58
N LYS A 159 -20.74 -13.67 -11.63
CA LYS A 159 -21.59 -14.62 -10.91
C LYS A 159 -21.59 -14.37 -9.40
N MET A 160 -20.41 -14.10 -8.82
CA MET A 160 -20.32 -13.77 -7.41
C MET A 160 -21.07 -12.47 -7.08
N SER A 161 -20.96 -11.44 -7.94
CA SER A 161 -21.72 -10.20 -7.79
C SER A 161 -23.22 -10.45 -7.77
N ASP A 162 -23.73 -11.28 -8.67
CA ASP A 162 -25.16 -11.63 -8.74
C ASP A 162 -25.61 -12.37 -7.47
N ASP A 163 -24.82 -13.35 -7.01
CA ASP A 163 -25.09 -14.10 -5.77
C ASP A 163 -25.11 -13.18 -4.53
N ILE A 164 -24.20 -12.21 -4.46
CA ILE A 164 -24.12 -11.23 -3.37
C ILE A 164 -25.29 -10.25 -3.42
N ALA A 165 -25.64 -9.75 -4.61
CA ALA A 165 -26.78 -8.86 -4.78
C ALA A 165 -28.07 -9.53 -4.31
N ALA A 166 -28.31 -10.76 -4.76
CA ALA A 166 -29.45 -11.56 -4.32
C ALA A 166 -29.46 -11.78 -2.79
N ALA A 167 -28.28 -12.00 -2.18
CA ALA A 167 -28.16 -12.16 -0.73
C ALA A 167 -28.41 -10.86 0.06
N ILE A 168 -28.03 -9.70 -0.49
CA ILE A 168 -28.31 -8.38 0.10
C ILE A 168 -29.82 -8.11 0.05
N ASP A 169 -30.45 -8.35 -1.10
CA ASP A 169 -31.89 -8.17 -1.29
C ASP A 169 -32.70 -9.09 -0.36
N ALA A 170 -32.30 -10.36 -0.24
CA ALA A 170 -32.95 -11.34 0.64
C ALA A 170 -32.87 -10.97 2.13
N ARG A 171 -31.85 -10.22 2.54
CA ARG A 171 -31.69 -9.74 3.92
C ARG A 171 -32.46 -8.44 4.20
N SER A 172 -33.27 -7.95 3.25
CA SER A 172 -34.01 -6.68 3.35
C SER A 172 -33.09 -5.53 3.76
N TYR A 173 -31.93 -5.41 3.12
CA TYR A 173 -31.12 -4.20 3.28
C TYR A 173 -31.86 -3.02 2.65
N ASP A 174 -32.62 -2.29 3.47
CA ASP A 174 -33.24 -1.02 3.11
C ASP A 174 -32.28 0.11 3.53
N PRO A 175 -31.50 0.65 2.59
CA PRO A 175 -30.52 1.67 2.93
C PRO A 175 -31.14 3.00 3.37
N ASP A 176 -32.46 3.18 3.21
CA ASP A 176 -33.17 4.41 3.55
C ASP A 176 -33.56 4.50 5.04
N GLN A 177 -33.45 3.40 5.82
CA GLN A 177 -33.75 3.37 7.27
C GLN A 177 -32.54 3.66 8.16
N ALA A 178 -31.31 3.52 7.66
CA ALA A 178 -30.09 3.68 8.48
C ALA A 178 -29.69 5.14 8.76
N GLY A 179 -30.43 6.11 8.23
CA GLY A 179 -30.17 7.55 8.31
C GLY A 179 -31.23 8.39 9.02
N ARG A 180 -32.14 7.79 9.80
CA ARG A 180 -33.05 8.51 10.72
C ARG A 180 -32.56 8.44 12.15
#